data_AF-A0A077WF96-F1
#
_entry.id   AF-A0A077WF96-F1
#
_cell.length_a   1.000
_cell.length_b   1.000
_cell.length_c   1.000
_cell.angle_alpha   90.00
_cell.angle_beta   90.00
_cell.angle_gamma   90.00
#
_symmetry.space_group_name_H-M   'P 1'
#
loop_
_entity.id
_entity.type
_entity.pdbx_description
1 polymer ?
#
loop_
_entity_poly.entity_id
_entity_poly.type
_entity_poly.pdbx_seq_one_letter_code
_entity_poly.pdbx_strand_id
1 'polypeptide(L)'
;MTYSINEVTPIPADTKKEAYNDEKPLEPSSTATSSTCANSNGGPDMLSDADGEKHLGHQSYLRSYGRPDVRREPKRFFGWTLARWLLLISISLLMLYGLIFLIGCLVTFAKGYYRAIVIIIADRDILNMTFAASVLCVITACVGLVGVWRKDRRILGIYALLLWPCFALIATVGYLSYKADTWNLRAQLGTRWRHEFTDQDHIALQDNLHCCGFENPSDHATYYDRCFTESLLPGCSYKFYLFEHDFLVKAWTTTFALVPLHVIVIIISLLCSNHVDHLFGSRSRPPIAYLGRFHDWRDWEKEQDKFKQEKIQASPKPITDTALTNTARSTGTLQATSRHSYFPPC
;
A
#
# COMPACT_ATOMS: atom_id res chain seq x y z
N MET A 1 31.41 29.99 -5.65
CA MET A 1 32.58 29.16 -5.28
C MET A 1 32.20 27.71 -5.46
N THR A 2 32.52 27.17 -6.63
CA THR A 2 32.34 25.77 -7.02
C THR A 2 33.56 24.99 -6.52
N TYR A 3 33.38 24.11 -5.53
CA TYR A 3 34.42 23.20 -5.09
C TYR A 3 34.23 21.83 -5.76
N SER A 4 35.24 21.46 -6.54
CA SER A 4 35.44 20.10 -7.07
C SER A 4 35.50 19.08 -5.94
N ILE A 5 34.74 18.00 -6.12
CA ILE A 5 34.83 16.78 -5.34
C ILE A 5 36.00 15.98 -5.95
N ASN A 6 37.18 16.05 -5.32
CA ASN A 6 38.30 15.18 -5.68
C ASN A 6 38.31 13.94 -4.77
N GLU A 7 38.27 12.79 -5.45
CA GLU A 7 38.91 11.51 -5.13
C GLU A 7 38.60 10.84 -3.78
N VAL A 8 37.56 10.01 -3.81
CA VAL A 8 37.51 8.77 -3.02
C VAL A 8 38.41 7.75 -3.75
N THR A 9 39.48 7.31 -3.09
CA THR A 9 40.33 6.21 -3.54
C THR A 9 39.52 4.90 -3.64
N PRO A 10 39.57 4.16 -4.76
CA PRO A 10 38.88 2.89 -4.90
C PRO A 10 39.69 1.74 -4.27
N ILE A 11 38.98 0.85 -3.60
CA ILE A 11 39.45 -0.47 -3.16
C ILE A 11 39.66 -1.34 -4.42
N PRO A 12 40.77 -2.09 -4.55
CA PRO A 12 41.00 -2.93 -5.72
C PRO A 12 40.08 -4.16 -5.69
N ALA A 13 39.06 -4.15 -6.56
CA ALA A 13 38.32 -5.35 -6.91
C ALA A 13 39.07 -6.04 -8.05
N ASP A 14 39.73 -7.13 -7.70
CA ASP A 14 40.34 -8.03 -8.65
C ASP A 14 39.28 -8.97 -9.25
N THR A 15 39.54 -9.39 -10.49
CA THR A 15 38.91 -10.43 -11.32
C THR A 15 37.67 -10.15 -12.20
N LYS A 16 37.94 -10.46 -13.48
CA LYS A 16 37.08 -10.89 -14.61
C LYS A 16 36.46 -9.83 -15.51
N LYS A 17 37.27 -9.47 -16.51
CA LYS A 17 36.87 -9.03 -17.85
C LYS A 17 36.07 -10.14 -18.56
N GLU A 18 34.84 -9.84 -18.94
CA GLU A 18 34.25 -10.36 -20.18
C GLU A 18 33.72 -9.17 -20.98
N ALA A 19 34.06 -9.16 -22.26
CA ALA A 19 33.81 -8.12 -23.22
C ALA A 19 32.34 -8.13 -23.69
N TYR A 20 31.74 -6.97 -23.83
CA TYR A 20 30.58 -6.79 -24.70
C TYR A 20 30.63 -5.42 -25.37
N ASN A 21 30.78 -5.46 -26.69
CA ASN A 21 30.78 -4.32 -27.61
C ASN A 21 29.36 -4.03 -28.12
N ASP A 22 29.19 -2.78 -28.55
CA ASP A 22 28.23 -2.28 -29.55
C ASP A 22 26.73 -2.28 -29.19
N GLU A 23 26.10 -1.10 -29.15
CA GLU A 23 25.52 -0.46 -30.35
C GLU A 23 24.97 0.96 -30.05
N LYS A 24 24.80 1.72 -31.13
CA LYS A 24 24.58 3.17 -31.28
C LYS A 24 23.22 3.73 -30.81
N PRO A 25 23.11 5.08 -30.69
CA PRO A 25 21.89 5.80 -30.35
C PRO A 25 21.03 6.16 -31.57
N LEU A 26 19.72 6.17 -31.40
CA LEU A 26 18.72 6.74 -32.31
C LEU A 26 17.73 7.61 -31.52
N GLU A 27 17.83 8.92 -31.74
CA GLU A 27 16.72 9.90 -31.69
C GLU A 27 16.26 10.18 -33.13
N PRO A 28 15.25 11.02 -33.40
CA PRO A 28 13.97 11.29 -32.71
C PRO A 28 12.79 11.22 -33.72
N SER A 29 11.52 11.30 -33.27
CA SER A 29 10.47 11.89 -34.13
C SER A 29 9.21 12.29 -33.37
N SER A 30 8.90 13.58 -33.47
CA SER A 30 7.59 14.21 -33.24
C SER A 30 6.53 13.69 -34.22
N THR A 31 5.27 13.60 -33.81
CA THR A 31 4.13 13.87 -34.72
C THR A 31 2.91 14.34 -33.92
N ALA A 32 2.48 15.56 -34.22
CA ALA A 32 1.18 16.12 -33.88
C ALA A 32 0.16 15.76 -34.97
N THR A 33 -1.11 15.55 -34.61
CA THR A 33 -2.35 15.70 -35.42
C THR A 33 -3.50 15.17 -34.55
N SER A 34 -4.77 15.52 -34.69
CA SER A 34 -5.50 16.66 -35.24
C SER A 34 -6.96 16.43 -34.84
N SER A 35 -7.66 17.50 -34.50
CA SER A 35 -9.09 17.76 -34.68
C SER A 35 -10.03 16.65 -35.21
N THR A 36 -11.21 16.49 -34.60
CA THR A 36 -12.48 16.58 -35.36
C THR A 36 -13.63 17.04 -34.47
N CYS A 37 -14.33 18.06 -34.97
CA CYS A 37 -15.54 18.68 -34.43
C CYS A 37 -16.82 18.10 -35.08
N ALA A 38 -17.97 18.62 -34.63
CA ALA A 38 -19.25 18.79 -35.36
C ALA A 38 -20.27 17.63 -35.24
N ASN A 39 -21.42 17.89 -34.62
CA ASN A 39 -22.72 18.30 -35.21
C ASN A 39 -23.64 17.07 -35.35
N SER A 40 -24.97 17.11 -35.26
CA SER A 40 -25.97 18.18 -35.28
C SER A 40 -27.30 17.64 -34.74
N ASN A 41 -28.10 18.54 -34.14
CA ASN A 41 -29.54 18.75 -34.32
C ASN A 41 -30.43 17.62 -34.87
N GLY A 42 -31.54 17.37 -34.15
CA GLY A 42 -32.75 16.76 -34.69
C GLY A 42 -33.82 16.50 -33.63
N GLY A 43 -34.62 17.52 -33.28
CA GLY A 43 -36.04 17.30 -32.93
C GLY A 43 -36.86 17.03 -34.21
N PRO A 44 -38.19 16.81 -34.18
CA PRO A 44 -39.13 17.18 -33.11
C PRO A 44 -40.20 16.10 -32.75
N ASP A 45 -40.92 16.40 -31.67
CA ASP A 45 -42.36 16.24 -31.41
C ASP A 45 -43.14 14.91 -31.59
N MET A 46 -43.76 14.56 -30.45
CA MET A 46 -45.15 14.14 -30.23
C MET A 46 -45.69 12.88 -30.92
N LEU A 47 -46.00 11.86 -30.10
CA LEU A 47 -47.39 11.39 -30.00
C LEU A 47 -47.65 10.70 -28.65
N SER A 48 -48.66 11.22 -27.95
CA SER A 48 -49.40 10.57 -26.88
C SER A 48 -50.01 9.26 -27.39
N ASP A 49 -49.99 8.21 -26.57
CA ASP A 49 -51.23 7.63 -26.05
C ASP A 49 -50.94 6.57 -24.97
N ALA A 50 -51.34 6.93 -23.75
CA ALA A 50 -51.98 6.01 -22.82
C ALA A 50 -53.31 5.57 -23.45
N ASP A 51 -53.73 4.31 -23.40
CA ASP A 51 -54.45 3.75 -22.26
C ASP A 51 -54.44 2.22 -22.34
N GLY A 52 -54.18 1.55 -21.22
CA GLY A 52 -54.08 0.08 -21.15
C GLY A 52 -53.77 -0.41 -19.74
N GLU A 53 -54.60 0.02 -18.80
CA GLU A 53 -54.57 -0.35 -17.38
C GLU A 53 -55.05 -1.80 -17.18
N LYS A 54 -54.51 -2.46 -16.13
CA LYS A 54 -55.09 -3.60 -15.40
C LYS A 54 -54.87 -5.02 -15.94
N HIS A 55 -53.61 -5.46 -16.00
CA HIS A 55 -53.20 -6.82 -15.57
C HIS A 55 -51.66 -7.06 -15.51
N LEU A 56 -50.83 -6.01 -15.66
CA LEU A 56 -49.36 -6.13 -15.77
C LEU A 56 -48.57 -5.57 -14.57
N GLY A 57 -49.22 -5.39 -13.41
CA GLY A 57 -48.59 -4.87 -12.20
C GLY A 57 -47.61 -5.82 -11.49
N HIS A 58 -47.47 -7.07 -11.95
CA HIS A 58 -46.63 -8.07 -11.29
C HIS A 58 -45.55 -8.71 -12.19
N GLN A 59 -45.36 -8.21 -13.42
CA GLN A 59 -44.40 -8.77 -14.37
C GLN A 59 -43.20 -7.83 -14.63
N SER A 60 -43.31 -6.54 -14.32
CA SER A 60 -42.24 -5.55 -14.52
C SER A 60 -41.18 -5.55 -13.41
N TYR A 61 -41.53 -6.01 -12.20
CA TYR A 61 -40.57 -6.17 -11.09
C TYR A 61 -39.66 -7.40 -11.23
N LEU A 62 -40.02 -8.35 -12.09
CA LEU A 62 -39.21 -9.56 -12.33
C LEU A 62 -38.23 -9.42 -13.51
N ARG A 63 -38.30 -8.34 -14.30
CA ARG A 63 -37.39 -8.14 -15.44
C ARG A 63 -36.07 -7.45 -15.08
N SER A 64 -35.96 -6.92 -13.86
CA SER A 64 -34.72 -6.36 -13.32
C SER A 64 -33.97 -7.33 -12.40
N TYR A 65 -34.31 -8.63 -12.45
CA TYR A 65 -33.51 -9.70 -11.84
C TYR A 65 -32.85 -10.51 -12.96
N GLY A 66 -31.58 -10.20 -13.19
CA GLY A 66 -30.61 -11.17 -13.66
C GLY A 66 -30.59 -11.43 -15.16
N ARG A 67 -29.90 -10.56 -15.92
CA ARG A 67 -28.91 -11.17 -16.81
C ARG A 67 -27.98 -11.96 -15.88
N PRO A 68 -27.76 -13.26 -16.11
CA PRO A 68 -26.66 -13.95 -15.47
C PRO A 68 -25.42 -13.20 -15.92
N ASP A 69 -24.93 -12.33 -15.03
CA ASP A 69 -23.68 -11.64 -15.23
C ASP A 69 -22.70 -12.78 -15.47
N VAL A 70 -22.19 -12.88 -16.70
CA VAL A 70 -21.24 -13.91 -17.11
C VAL A 70 -19.99 -13.57 -16.32
N ARG A 71 -20.01 -14.01 -15.06
CA ARG A 71 -19.04 -13.70 -14.02
C ARG A 71 -17.78 -14.33 -14.53
N ARG A 72 -16.96 -13.53 -15.22
CA ARG A 72 -15.68 -13.96 -15.80
C ARG A 72 -14.94 -14.65 -14.66
N GLU A 73 -14.87 -15.97 -14.74
CA GLU A 73 -14.12 -16.80 -13.80
C GLU A 73 -12.74 -16.17 -13.70
N PRO A 74 -12.34 -15.64 -12.53
CA PRO A 74 -11.05 -15.00 -12.39
C PRO A 74 -10.01 -16.06 -12.76
N LYS A 75 -9.19 -15.78 -13.78
CA LYS A 75 -8.18 -16.70 -14.30
C LYS A 75 -7.33 -17.19 -13.12
N ARG A 76 -7.48 -18.48 -12.78
CA ARG A 76 -6.75 -19.12 -11.68
C ARG A 76 -5.33 -19.42 -12.15
N PHE A 77 -4.44 -18.45 -12.02
CA PHE A 77 -3.02 -18.72 -12.18
C PHE A 77 -2.53 -19.54 -10.98
N PHE A 78 -1.96 -20.73 -11.22
CA PHE A 78 -1.35 -21.57 -10.18
C PHE A 78 -2.27 -22.03 -9.02
N GLY A 79 -3.59 -21.99 -9.21
CA GLY A 79 -4.56 -22.41 -8.17
C GLY A 79 -4.71 -21.45 -6.97
N TRP A 80 -4.05 -20.29 -6.99
CA TRP A 80 -4.20 -19.25 -5.97
C TRP A 80 -4.86 -17.98 -6.54
N THR A 81 -5.64 -17.30 -5.71
CA THR A 81 -6.25 -16.02 -6.09
C THR A 81 -5.19 -14.92 -6.10
N LEU A 82 -5.27 -14.00 -7.07
CA LEU A 82 -4.35 -12.86 -7.18
C LEU A 82 -4.25 -12.05 -5.87
N ALA A 83 -5.36 -11.90 -5.16
CA ALA A 83 -5.40 -11.23 -3.85
C ALA A 83 -4.49 -11.88 -2.80
N ARG A 84 -4.37 -13.22 -2.78
CA ARG A 84 -3.45 -13.92 -1.84
C ARG A 84 -1.99 -13.64 -2.18
N TRP A 85 -1.66 -13.60 -3.47
CA TRP A 85 -0.32 -13.26 -3.93
C TRP A 85 0.06 -11.83 -3.56
N LEU A 86 -0.82 -10.85 -3.82
CA LEU A 86 -0.57 -9.46 -3.44
C LEU A 86 -0.37 -9.30 -1.93
N LEU A 87 -1.17 -9.99 -1.12
CA LEU A 87 -1.04 -9.94 0.32
C LEU A 87 0.24 -10.64 0.83
N LEU A 88 0.65 -11.75 0.21
CA LEU A 88 1.91 -12.41 0.54
C LEU A 88 3.12 -11.55 0.15
N ILE A 89 3.06 -10.88 -1.01
CA ILE A 89 4.09 -9.93 -1.46
C ILE A 89 4.18 -8.75 -0.49
N SER A 90 3.04 -8.17 -0.07
CA SER A 90 3.06 -7.02 0.84
C SER A 90 3.63 -7.36 2.22
N ILE A 91 3.30 -8.53 2.78
CA ILE A 91 3.89 -9.03 4.02
C ILE A 91 5.39 -9.31 3.85
N SER A 92 5.79 -9.88 2.71
CA SER A 92 7.20 -10.16 2.42
C SER A 92 8.02 -8.87 2.30
N LEU A 93 7.46 -7.83 1.68
CA LEU A 93 8.08 -6.50 1.64
C LEU A 93 8.27 -5.91 3.04
N LEU A 94 7.21 -5.94 3.88
CA LEU A 94 7.28 -5.51 5.28
C LEU A 94 8.36 -6.25 6.07
N MET A 95 8.43 -7.58 5.91
CA MET A 95 9.46 -8.40 6.54
C MET A 95 10.86 -8.02 6.06
N LEU A 96 11.04 -7.84 4.75
CA LEU A 96 12.33 -7.57 4.14
C LEU A 96 12.95 -6.27 4.65
N TYR A 97 12.23 -5.14 4.56
CA TYR A 97 12.82 -3.89 5.07
C TYR A 97 12.92 -3.89 6.59
N GLY A 98 11.95 -4.47 7.31
CA GLY A 98 12.02 -4.62 8.77
C GLY A 98 13.31 -5.34 9.20
N LEU A 99 13.66 -6.44 8.52
CA LEU A 99 14.91 -7.17 8.75
C LEU A 99 16.15 -6.38 8.37
N ILE A 100 16.16 -5.69 7.23
CA ILE A 100 17.31 -4.86 6.80
C ILE A 100 17.63 -3.80 7.86
N PHE A 101 16.61 -3.06 8.35
CA PHE A 101 16.81 -2.06 9.40
C PHE A 101 17.19 -2.68 10.75
N LEU A 102 16.60 -3.84 11.10
CA LEU A 102 16.93 -4.53 12.34
C LEU A 102 18.39 -4.99 12.34
N ILE A 103 18.85 -5.62 11.26
CA ILE A 103 20.25 -6.04 11.08
C ILE A 103 21.16 -4.80 11.11
N GLY A 104 20.81 -3.72 10.42
CA GLY A 104 21.57 -2.47 10.44
C GLY A 104 21.73 -1.88 11.84
N CYS A 105 20.65 -1.88 12.63
CA CYS A 105 20.69 -1.44 14.03
C CYS A 105 21.57 -2.36 14.88
N LEU A 106 21.42 -3.69 14.74
CA LEU A 106 22.23 -4.67 15.49
C LEU A 106 23.72 -4.55 15.16
N VAL A 107 24.06 -4.41 13.87
CA VAL A 107 25.45 -4.20 13.42
C VAL A 107 26.01 -2.89 13.99
N THR A 108 25.19 -1.84 14.04
CA THR A 108 25.57 -0.57 14.65
C THR A 108 25.82 -0.73 16.14
N PHE A 109 24.91 -1.34 16.90
CA PHE A 109 25.10 -1.62 18.33
C PHE A 109 26.30 -2.54 18.62
N ALA A 110 26.57 -3.50 17.74
CA ALA A 110 27.73 -4.39 17.82
C ALA A 110 29.05 -3.71 17.43
N LYS A 111 29.03 -2.41 17.08
CA LYS A 111 30.19 -1.63 16.60
C LYS A 111 30.87 -2.30 15.39
N GLY A 112 30.09 -2.89 14.49
CA GLY A 112 30.59 -3.74 13.40
C GLY A 112 31.31 -3.00 12.26
N TYR A 113 31.31 -1.66 12.23
CA TYR A 113 32.02 -0.85 11.25
C TYR A 113 32.71 0.35 11.91
N TYR A 114 33.75 0.87 11.26
CA TYR A 114 34.63 1.91 11.80
C TYR A 114 33.87 3.13 12.35
N ARG A 115 32.80 3.58 11.68
CA ARG A 115 32.04 4.78 12.07
C ARG A 115 30.82 4.52 12.97
N ALA A 116 30.61 3.28 13.42
CA ALA A 116 29.43 2.92 14.21
C ALA A 116 29.40 3.65 15.55
N ILE A 117 30.57 3.83 16.17
CA ILE A 117 30.71 4.47 17.48
C ILE A 117 30.23 5.93 17.42
N VAL A 118 30.56 6.64 16.35
CA VAL A 118 30.15 8.04 16.15
C VAL A 118 28.62 8.15 16.12
N ILE A 119 27.93 7.25 15.41
CA ILE A 119 26.45 7.25 15.32
C ILE A 119 25.80 6.92 16.68
N ILE A 120 26.36 5.97 17.44
CA ILE A 120 25.83 5.62 18.76
C ILE A 120 25.88 6.80 19.72
N ILE A 121 26.97 7.57 19.68
CA ILE A 121 27.19 8.73 20.55
C ILE A 121 26.34 9.92 20.09
N ALA A 122 26.33 10.20 18.78
CA ALA A 122 25.68 11.39 18.23
C ALA A 122 24.15 11.30 18.23
N ASP A 123 23.60 10.14 17.82
CA ASP A 123 22.18 10.00 17.44
C ASP A 123 21.49 8.79 18.12
N ARG A 124 21.72 8.61 19.42
CA ARG A 124 21.17 7.48 20.19
C ARG A 124 19.64 7.37 20.09
N ASP A 125 18.94 8.51 20.10
CA ASP A 125 17.48 8.54 20.05
C ASP A 125 16.92 8.06 18.71
N ILE A 126 17.54 8.49 17.60
CA ILE A 126 17.15 8.06 16.25
C ILE A 126 17.40 6.56 16.09
N LEU A 127 18.54 6.07 16.58
CA LEU A 127 18.90 4.65 16.54
C LEU A 127 17.91 3.80 17.36
N ASN A 128 17.55 4.23 18.57
CA ASN A 128 16.58 3.54 19.42
C ASN A 128 15.19 3.48 18.79
N MET A 129 14.71 4.59 18.22
CA MET A 129 13.42 4.64 17.53
C MET A 129 13.40 3.77 16.26
N THR A 130 14.50 3.76 15.50
CA THR A 130 14.66 2.88 14.32
C THR A 130 14.67 1.41 14.73
N PHE A 131 15.37 1.06 15.80
CA PHE A 131 15.37 -0.29 16.34
C PHE A 131 13.96 -0.72 16.77
N ALA A 132 13.25 0.09 17.55
CA ALA A 132 11.88 -0.19 17.96
C ALA A 132 10.93 -0.35 16.77
N ALA A 133 11.04 0.53 15.75
CA ALA A 133 10.26 0.44 14.52
C ALA A 133 10.54 -0.87 13.76
N SER A 134 11.81 -1.26 13.63
CA SER A 134 12.22 -2.47 12.92
C SER A 134 11.73 -3.75 13.61
N VAL A 135 11.87 -3.84 14.94
CA VAL A 135 11.34 -4.95 15.74
C VAL A 135 9.83 -5.05 15.59
N LEU A 136 9.11 -3.93 15.71
CA LEU A 136 7.66 -3.91 15.54
C LEU A 136 7.24 -4.33 14.13
N CYS A 137 7.97 -3.90 13.08
CA CYS A 137 7.69 -4.32 11.70
C CYS A 137 7.88 -5.82 11.51
N VAL A 138 8.95 -6.40 12.07
CA VAL A 138 9.20 -7.85 11.99
C VAL A 138 8.11 -8.64 12.72
N ILE A 139 7.74 -8.22 13.94
CA ILE A 139 6.65 -8.85 14.70
C ILE A 139 5.33 -8.77 13.91
N THR A 140 5.01 -7.60 13.37
CA THR A 140 3.80 -7.38 12.55
C THR A 140 3.82 -8.25 11.29
N ALA A 141 4.96 -8.40 10.62
CA ALA A 141 5.10 -9.30 9.48
C ALA A 141 4.91 -10.77 9.86
N CYS A 142 5.44 -11.23 11.00
CA CYS A 142 5.19 -12.57 11.52
C CYS A 142 3.69 -12.81 11.79
N VAL A 143 2.99 -11.84 12.41
CA VAL A 143 1.53 -11.92 12.62
C VAL A 143 0.80 -12.00 11.28
N GLY A 144 1.22 -11.22 10.29
CA GLY A 144 0.71 -11.28 8.91
C GLY A 144 0.88 -12.68 8.30
N LEU A 145 2.08 -13.25 8.35
CA LEU A 145 2.36 -14.60 7.84
C LEU A 145 1.50 -15.68 8.50
N VAL A 146 1.34 -15.61 9.82
CA VAL A 146 0.45 -16.51 10.58
C VAL A 146 -1.01 -16.34 10.15
N GLY A 147 -1.46 -15.10 9.91
CA GLY A 147 -2.79 -14.79 9.40
C GLY A 147 -3.08 -15.42 8.04
N VAL A 148 -2.10 -15.38 7.12
CA VAL A 148 -2.19 -16.03 5.80
C VAL A 148 -2.25 -17.54 5.93
N TRP A 149 -1.38 -18.11 6.76
CA TRP A 149 -1.31 -19.56 6.94
C TRP A 149 -2.61 -20.10 7.55
N ARG A 150 -3.07 -19.51 8.66
CA ARG A 150 -4.29 -19.96 9.36
C ARG A 150 -5.59 -19.59 8.64
N LYS A 151 -5.53 -18.73 7.63
CA LYS A 151 -6.72 -18.20 6.90
C LYS A 151 -7.77 -17.61 7.85
N ASP A 152 -7.33 -17.07 9.00
CA ASP A 152 -8.22 -16.48 10.01
C ASP A 152 -8.32 -14.97 9.82
N ARG A 153 -9.54 -14.49 9.58
CA ARG A 153 -9.85 -13.05 9.43
C ARG A 153 -9.48 -12.23 10.66
N ARG A 154 -9.61 -12.81 11.86
CA ARG A 154 -9.33 -12.07 13.10
C ARG A 154 -7.86 -11.68 13.18
N ILE A 155 -6.97 -12.61 12.86
CA ILE A 155 -5.52 -12.38 12.86
C ILE A 155 -5.15 -11.35 11.78
N LEU A 156 -5.77 -11.41 10.60
CA LEU A 156 -5.52 -10.44 9.54
C LEU A 156 -6.00 -9.02 9.92
N GLY A 157 -7.11 -8.92 10.64
CA GLY A 157 -7.57 -7.65 11.22
C GLY A 157 -6.59 -7.07 12.24
N ILE A 158 -6.03 -7.91 13.13
CA ILE A 158 -4.98 -7.50 14.08
C ILE A 158 -3.73 -7.03 13.31
N TYR A 159 -3.33 -7.74 12.27
CA TYR A 159 -2.23 -7.32 11.39
C TYR A 159 -2.48 -5.93 10.78
N ALA A 160 -3.67 -5.66 10.25
CA ALA A 160 -4.03 -4.36 9.70
C ALA A 160 -4.00 -3.23 10.76
N LEU A 161 -4.37 -3.52 12.01
CA LEU A 161 -4.26 -2.57 13.12
C LEU A 161 -2.81 -2.30 13.52
N LEU A 162 -1.95 -3.33 13.54
CA LEU A 162 -0.52 -3.21 13.89
C LEU A 162 0.31 -2.45 12.84
N LEU A 163 -0.17 -2.33 11.60
CA LEU A 163 0.50 -1.50 10.59
C LEU A 163 0.50 -0.01 10.93
N TRP A 164 -0.54 0.49 11.62
CA TRP A 164 -0.62 1.91 12.00
C TRP A 164 0.47 2.38 12.97
N PRO A 165 0.78 1.68 14.07
CA PRO A 165 1.92 2.06 14.91
C PRO A 165 3.26 1.87 14.20
N CYS A 166 3.41 0.88 13.29
CA CYS A 166 4.59 0.80 12.42
C CYS A 166 4.75 2.06 11.56
N PHE A 167 3.68 2.50 10.91
CA PHE A 167 3.66 3.73 10.12
C PHE A 167 4.04 4.95 10.95
N ALA A 168 3.46 5.12 12.14
CA ALA A 168 3.74 6.23 13.04
C ALA A 168 5.22 6.27 13.47
N LEU A 169 5.81 5.12 13.79
CA LEU A 169 7.23 5.03 14.17
C LEU A 169 8.15 5.35 12.98
N ILE A 170 7.88 4.81 11.79
CA ILE A 170 8.66 5.11 10.57
C ILE A 170 8.62 6.62 10.28
N ALA A 171 7.43 7.23 10.36
CA ALA A 171 7.27 8.66 10.16
C ALA A 171 7.98 9.49 11.23
N THR A 172 8.00 9.04 12.48
CA THR A 172 8.68 9.71 13.59
C THR A 172 10.20 9.68 13.40
N VAL A 173 10.78 8.54 13.01
CA VAL A 173 12.21 8.44 12.68
C VAL A 173 12.56 9.42 11.56
N GLY A 174 11.80 9.43 10.46
CA GLY A 174 12.04 10.36 9.35
C GLY A 174 11.91 11.82 9.74
N TYR A 175 10.92 12.17 10.56
CA TYR A 175 10.75 13.53 11.07
C TYR A 175 11.89 13.95 12.00
N LEU A 176 12.33 13.09 12.91
CA LEU A 176 13.45 13.39 13.82
C LEU A 176 14.75 13.61 13.04
N SER A 177 15.05 12.75 12.07
CA SER A 177 16.24 12.91 11.21
C SER A 177 16.17 14.19 10.37
N TYR A 178 15.03 14.51 9.78
CA TYR A 178 14.84 15.75 9.02
C TYR A 178 14.98 17.00 9.90
N LYS A 179 14.42 16.96 11.10
CA LYS A 179 14.50 18.08 12.06
C LYS A 179 15.93 18.31 12.53
N ALA A 180 16.67 17.24 12.82
CA ALA A 180 18.07 17.33 13.24
C ALA A 180 18.95 17.96 12.15
N ASP A 181 18.73 17.61 10.88
CA ASP A 181 19.47 18.14 9.74
C ASP A 181 19.20 19.63 9.49
N THR A 182 17.92 20.03 9.57
CA THR A 182 17.49 21.40 9.21
C THR A 182 17.76 22.45 10.29
N TRP A 183 17.80 22.08 11.58
CA TRP A 183 17.93 23.03 12.68
C TRP A 183 19.39 23.20 13.12
N ASN A 184 20.10 24.14 12.49
CA ASN A 184 21.45 24.61 12.86
C ASN A 184 22.35 23.51 13.48
N LEU A 185 22.53 22.44 12.71
CA LEU A 185 23.24 21.22 13.13
C LEU A 185 24.58 21.52 13.79
N ARG A 186 25.34 22.48 13.24
CA ARG A 186 26.64 22.88 13.79
C ARG A 186 26.55 23.43 15.21
N ALA A 187 25.57 24.29 15.49
CA ALA A 187 25.38 24.83 16.84
C ALA A 187 24.94 23.71 17.80
N GLN A 188 24.04 22.83 17.37
CA GLN A 188 23.57 21.71 18.18
C GLN A 188 24.71 20.76 18.56
N LEU A 189 25.55 20.37 17.60
CA LEU A 189 26.72 19.52 17.86
C LEU A 189 27.71 20.16 18.84
N GLY A 190 27.93 21.48 18.72
CA GLY A 190 28.79 22.22 19.66
C GLY A 190 28.21 22.30 21.08
N THR A 191 26.88 22.37 21.22
CA THR A 191 26.21 22.33 22.53
C THR A 191 26.29 20.92 23.15
N ARG A 192 26.01 19.86 22.37
CA ARG A 192 26.11 18.48 22.86
C ARG A 192 27.54 18.13 23.27
N TRP A 193 28.53 18.55 22.48
CA TRP A 193 29.95 18.37 22.80
C TRP A 193 30.31 18.94 24.17
N ARG A 194 29.88 20.16 24.49
CA ARG A 194 30.29 20.82 25.75
C ARG A 194 29.50 20.37 26.98
N HIS A 195 28.27 19.88 26.81
CA HIS A 195 27.35 19.65 27.94
C HIS A 195 26.87 18.22 28.11
N GLU A 196 26.84 17.42 27.04
CA GLU A 196 26.20 16.10 27.04
C GLU A 196 27.22 14.97 26.92
N PHE A 197 28.31 15.19 26.17
CA PHE A 197 29.33 14.17 25.95
C PHE A 197 30.27 14.03 27.15
N THR A 198 30.56 12.77 27.47
CA THR A 198 31.53 12.43 28.51
C THR A 198 32.95 12.41 27.94
N ASP A 199 33.96 12.40 28.82
CA ASP A 199 35.37 12.27 28.41
C ASP A 199 35.64 11.02 27.56
N GLN A 200 34.93 9.92 27.84
CA GLN A 200 35.04 8.69 27.05
C GLN A 200 34.48 8.87 25.64
N ASP A 201 33.37 9.60 25.51
CA ASP A 201 32.75 9.91 24.21
C ASP A 201 33.66 10.82 23.38
N HIS A 202 34.30 11.80 24.01
CA HIS A 202 35.28 12.65 23.36
C HIS A 202 36.47 11.87 22.82
N ILE A 203 37.08 11.00 23.63
CA ILE A 203 38.21 10.16 23.18
C ILE A 203 37.76 9.29 22.00
N ALA A 204 36.58 8.67 22.09
CA ALA A 204 36.04 7.84 21.02
C ALA A 204 35.81 8.65 19.73
N LEU A 205 35.21 9.83 19.81
CA LEU A 205 34.98 10.70 18.66
C LEU A 205 36.31 11.18 18.05
N GLN A 206 37.25 11.62 18.88
CA GLN A 206 38.55 12.14 18.46
C GLN A 206 39.42 11.08 17.79
N ASP A 207 39.45 9.86 18.33
CA ASP A 207 40.21 8.75 17.73
C ASP A 207 39.59 8.32 16.39
N ASN A 208 38.26 8.20 16.31
CA ASN A 208 37.56 7.80 15.08
C ASN A 208 37.65 8.86 13.97
N LEU A 209 37.54 10.15 14.30
CA LEU A 209 37.57 11.25 13.32
C LEU A 209 38.97 11.80 13.05
N HIS A 210 39.98 11.33 13.81
CA HIS A 210 41.36 11.82 13.78
C HIS A 210 41.41 13.35 13.89
N CYS A 211 40.92 13.88 15.01
CA CYS A 211 40.86 15.31 15.33
C CYS A 211 41.04 15.52 16.85
N CYS A 212 41.26 16.76 17.28
CA CYS A 212 41.52 17.10 18.68
C CYS A 212 40.73 18.35 19.07
N GLY A 213 39.90 18.26 20.12
CA GLY A 213 38.95 19.31 20.52
C GLY A 213 37.85 19.62 19.49
N PHE A 214 36.91 20.50 19.83
CA PHE A 214 35.79 20.81 18.95
C PHE A 214 36.16 21.84 17.85
N GLU A 215 36.48 23.08 18.21
CA GLU A 215 36.99 24.08 17.24
C GLU A 215 38.51 24.04 17.10
N ASN A 216 39.22 23.90 18.22
CA ASN A 216 40.68 23.88 18.31
C ASN A 216 41.12 22.79 19.30
N PRO A 217 42.39 22.34 19.29
CA PRO A 217 42.93 21.35 20.23
C PRO A 217 42.73 21.67 21.72
N SER A 218 42.53 22.94 22.08
CA SER A 218 42.28 23.39 23.44
C SER A 218 40.79 23.54 23.80
N ASP A 219 39.88 23.47 22.83
CA ASP A 219 38.44 23.67 23.03
C ASP A 219 37.76 22.37 23.50
N HIS A 220 37.63 22.21 24.82
CA HIS A 220 36.99 21.06 25.47
C HIS A 220 37.49 19.71 24.93
N ALA A 221 38.80 19.59 24.72
CA ALA A 221 39.42 18.34 24.32
C ALA A 221 39.71 17.45 25.54
N THR A 222 39.41 16.17 25.43
CA THR A 222 39.93 15.16 26.35
C THR A 222 41.29 14.68 25.84
N TYR A 223 42.35 14.93 26.61
CA TYR A 223 43.71 14.62 26.17
C TYR A 223 44.02 13.12 26.29
N TYR A 224 44.71 12.58 25.28
CA TYR A 224 45.23 11.21 25.21
C TYR A 224 46.51 11.19 24.36
N ASP A 225 47.16 10.03 24.19
CA ASP A 225 48.48 9.91 23.54
C ASP A 225 48.66 10.66 22.20
N ARG A 226 47.57 10.89 21.43
CA ARG A 226 47.59 11.61 20.15
C ARG A 226 47.00 13.03 20.19
N CYS A 227 46.26 13.38 21.24
CA CYS A 227 45.60 14.69 21.39
C CYS A 227 46.11 15.38 22.66
N PHE A 228 46.87 16.44 22.46
CA PHE A 228 47.45 17.31 23.51
C PHE A 228 47.31 18.77 23.06
N THR A 229 47.53 19.72 23.98
CA THR A 229 47.31 21.17 23.75
C THR A 229 48.04 21.75 22.53
N GLU A 230 49.23 21.21 22.22
CA GLU A 230 50.08 21.64 21.11
C GLU A 230 50.01 20.70 19.89
N SER A 231 48.99 19.85 19.83
CA SER A 231 48.82 18.92 18.72
C SER A 231 48.51 19.66 17.42
N LEU A 232 49.13 19.21 16.31
CA LEU A 232 48.86 19.71 14.95
C LEU A 232 47.53 19.19 14.37
N LEU A 233 46.75 18.44 15.15
CA LEU A 233 45.46 17.92 14.72
C LEU A 233 44.43 19.05 14.59
N PRO A 234 43.60 19.05 13.53
CA PRO A 234 42.52 20.03 13.39
C PRO A 234 41.38 19.74 14.40
N GLY A 235 40.56 20.76 14.65
CA GLY A 235 39.32 20.60 15.41
C GLY A 235 38.32 19.64 14.75
N CYS A 236 37.52 18.96 15.57
CA CYS A 236 36.55 17.96 15.12
C CYS A 236 35.30 18.55 14.44
N SER A 237 34.97 19.82 14.68
CA SER A 237 33.69 20.43 14.27
C SER A 237 33.35 20.23 12.79
N TYR A 238 34.30 20.43 11.88
CA TYR A 238 34.07 20.29 10.44
C TYR A 238 33.84 18.83 10.02
N LYS A 239 34.72 17.91 10.44
CA LYS A 239 34.61 16.48 10.11
C LYS A 239 33.36 15.87 10.71
N PHE A 240 33.03 16.25 11.94
CA PHE A 240 31.86 15.76 12.65
C PHE A 240 30.57 16.25 11.97
N TYR A 241 30.49 17.54 11.61
CA TYR A 241 29.37 18.10 10.85
C TYR A 241 29.14 17.38 9.52
N LEU A 242 30.20 17.17 8.72
CA LEU A 242 30.07 16.49 7.43
C LEU A 242 29.54 15.06 7.57
N PHE A 243 30.02 14.34 8.58
CA PHE A 243 29.57 12.99 8.84
C PHE A 243 28.10 12.96 9.25
N GLU A 244 27.72 13.81 10.20
CA GLU A 244 26.36 13.87 10.74
C GLU A 244 25.35 14.28 9.67
N HIS A 245 25.66 15.32 8.89
CA HIS A 245 24.81 15.78 7.79
C HIS A 245 24.61 14.67 6.74
N ASP A 246 25.68 13.99 6.31
CA ASP A 246 25.55 12.87 5.35
C ASP A 246 24.71 11.72 5.89
N PHE A 247 24.86 11.38 7.17
CA PHE A 247 24.06 10.35 7.84
C PHE A 247 22.58 10.74 7.93
N LEU A 248 22.28 11.94 8.42
CA LEU A 248 20.92 12.44 8.59
C LEU A 248 20.20 12.56 7.24
N VAL A 249 20.86 13.08 6.21
CA VAL A 249 20.31 13.17 4.85
C VAL A 249 19.92 11.81 4.30
N LYS A 250 20.79 10.80 4.46
CA LYS A 250 20.48 9.42 4.05
C LYS A 250 19.32 8.84 4.87
N ALA A 251 19.29 9.08 6.17
CA ALA A 251 18.26 8.57 7.06
C ALA A 251 16.87 9.12 6.72
N TRP A 252 16.72 10.45 6.61
CA TRP A 252 15.41 11.05 6.32
C TRP A 252 14.97 10.77 4.88
N THR A 253 15.88 10.76 3.91
CA THR A 253 15.54 10.43 2.51
C THR A 253 15.04 8.99 2.40
N THR A 254 15.73 8.04 3.04
CA THR A 254 15.35 6.62 3.00
C THR A 254 14.02 6.38 3.70
N THR A 255 13.81 6.98 4.87
CA THR A 255 12.57 6.79 5.64
C THR A 255 11.37 7.42 4.94
N PHE A 256 11.48 8.64 4.38
CA PHE A 256 10.39 9.24 3.60
C PHE A 256 10.11 8.50 2.29
N ALA A 257 11.09 7.84 1.68
CA ALA A 257 10.85 6.95 0.54
C ALA A 257 10.06 5.69 0.93
N LEU A 258 10.20 5.21 2.17
CA LEU A 258 9.48 4.04 2.70
C LEU A 258 8.05 4.35 3.14
N VAL A 259 7.76 5.58 3.56
CA VAL A 259 6.41 6.02 3.96
C VAL A 259 5.34 5.69 2.91
N PRO A 260 5.45 6.10 1.62
CA PRO A 260 4.43 5.78 0.61
C PRO A 260 4.34 4.28 0.33
N LEU A 261 5.48 3.58 0.35
CA LEU A 261 5.51 2.12 0.20
C LEU A 261 4.72 1.44 1.34
N HIS A 262 4.88 1.92 2.58
CA HIS A 262 4.14 1.41 3.73
C HIS A 262 2.63 1.71 3.64
N VAL A 263 2.24 2.88 3.12
CA VAL A 263 0.83 3.21 2.86
C VAL A 263 0.20 2.24 1.85
N ILE A 264 0.93 1.87 0.80
CA ILE A 264 0.46 0.84 -0.15
C ILE A 264 0.25 -0.51 0.55
N VAL A 265 1.14 -0.89 1.46
CA VAL A 265 0.98 -2.12 2.28
C VAL A 265 -0.29 -2.06 3.15
N ILE A 266 -0.57 -0.92 3.77
CA ILE A 266 -1.82 -0.69 4.54
C ILE A 266 -3.05 -0.85 3.63
N ILE A 267 -3.07 -0.21 2.46
CA ILE A 267 -4.19 -0.29 1.52
C ILE A 267 -4.42 -1.73 1.06
N ILE A 268 -3.36 -2.46 0.67
CA ILE A 268 -3.47 -3.87 0.27
C ILE A 268 -4.02 -4.72 1.43
N SER A 269 -3.55 -4.49 2.65
CA SER A 269 -4.02 -5.19 3.85
C SER A 269 -5.51 -4.94 4.12
N LEU A 270 -5.97 -3.69 4.02
CA LEU A 270 -7.38 -3.31 4.23
C LEU A 270 -8.29 -3.90 3.14
N LEU A 271 -7.88 -3.79 1.86
CA LEU A 271 -8.65 -4.34 0.74
C LEU A 271 -8.79 -5.86 0.87
N CYS A 272 -7.72 -6.56 1.24
CA CYS A 272 -7.75 -8.01 1.44
C CYS A 272 -8.55 -8.41 2.68
N SER A 273 -8.48 -7.65 3.77
CA SER A 273 -9.22 -7.94 5.01
C SER A 273 -10.75 -7.81 4.85
N ASN A 274 -11.20 -6.87 4.02
CA ASN A 274 -12.63 -6.68 3.71
C ASN A 274 -13.15 -7.64 2.62
N HIS A 275 -12.34 -7.92 1.59
CA HIS A 275 -12.78 -8.78 0.48
C HIS A 275 -12.78 -10.29 0.83
N VAL A 276 -12.26 -10.66 2.01
CA VAL A 276 -12.26 -12.05 2.48
C VAL A 276 -13.67 -12.59 2.75
N ASP A 277 -14.69 -11.75 2.94
CA ASP A 277 -16.02 -12.25 3.34
C ASP A 277 -16.81 -12.99 2.24
N HIS A 278 -16.72 -12.56 0.98
CA HIS A 278 -17.56 -13.14 -0.09
C HIS A 278 -16.89 -14.27 -0.88
N LEU A 279 -15.55 -14.35 -0.88
CA LEU A 279 -14.79 -15.33 -1.67
C LEU A 279 -13.95 -16.32 -0.83
N PHE A 280 -13.72 -16.06 0.47
CA PHE A 280 -13.09 -17.04 1.37
C PHE A 280 -14.10 -17.74 2.28
N GLY A 281 -15.39 -17.75 1.88
CA GLY A 281 -16.46 -18.45 2.57
C GLY A 281 -16.23 -19.95 2.66
N SER A 282 -15.39 -20.38 3.60
CA SER A 282 -15.44 -21.69 4.26
C SER A 282 -15.77 -21.53 5.75
N ARG A 283 -16.31 -20.37 6.17
CA ARG A 283 -17.11 -20.39 7.39
C ARG A 283 -18.29 -21.31 7.07
N SER A 284 -18.32 -22.48 7.71
CA SER A 284 -19.57 -23.16 8.01
C SER A 284 -20.48 -22.10 8.61
N ARG A 285 -21.43 -21.58 7.82
CA ARG A 285 -22.41 -20.67 8.36
C ARG A 285 -23.10 -21.43 9.50
N PRO A 286 -23.35 -20.80 10.65
CA PRO A 286 -24.11 -21.47 11.70
C PRO A 286 -25.39 -21.99 11.03
N PRO A 287 -25.81 -23.24 11.31
CA PRO A 287 -27.05 -23.77 10.77
C PRO A 287 -28.13 -22.78 11.15
N ILE A 288 -28.66 -22.10 10.14
CA ILE A 288 -29.68 -21.10 10.37
C ILE A 288 -30.88 -21.90 10.85
N ALA A 289 -31.27 -21.76 12.12
CA ALA A 289 -32.22 -22.67 12.77
C ALA A 289 -33.56 -22.76 12.02
N TYR A 290 -33.95 -21.73 11.26
CA TYR A 290 -35.14 -21.73 10.42
C TYR A 290 -34.96 -22.38 9.04
N LEU A 291 -33.73 -22.61 8.56
CA LEU A 291 -33.46 -23.32 7.29
C LEU A 291 -33.50 -24.85 7.43
N GLY A 292 -33.66 -25.40 8.64
CA GLY A 292 -33.87 -26.82 8.84
C GLY A 292 -32.75 -27.68 8.23
N ARG A 293 -33.08 -28.43 7.16
CA ARG A 293 -32.18 -29.38 6.46
C ARG A 293 -30.99 -28.70 5.76
N PHE A 294 -31.09 -27.41 5.41
CA PHE A 294 -30.09 -26.76 4.56
C PHE A 294 -28.90 -26.22 5.35
N HIS A 295 -27.71 -26.61 4.90
CA HIS A 295 -26.45 -26.20 5.52
C HIS A 295 -25.95 -24.83 5.02
N ASP A 296 -26.44 -24.38 3.86
CA ASP A 296 -26.19 -23.05 3.27
C ASP A 296 -27.43 -22.53 2.53
N TRP A 297 -27.57 -21.21 2.44
CA TRP A 297 -28.64 -20.54 1.69
C TRP A 297 -28.58 -20.83 0.18
N ARG A 298 -27.36 -21.11 -0.34
CA ARG A 298 -27.15 -21.47 -1.74
C ARG A 298 -27.73 -22.84 -2.07
N ASP A 299 -27.71 -23.76 -1.11
CA ASP A 299 -28.33 -25.07 -1.29
C ASP A 299 -29.85 -24.93 -1.28
N TRP A 300 -30.38 -24.05 -0.43
CA TRP A 300 -31.79 -23.67 -0.46
C TRP A 300 -32.21 -23.00 -1.77
N GLU A 301 -31.41 -22.07 -2.32
CA GLU A 301 -31.68 -21.48 -3.65
C GLU A 301 -31.68 -22.53 -4.76
N LYS A 302 -30.69 -23.42 -4.77
CA LYS A 302 -30.64 -24.51 -5.76
C LYS A 302 -31.86 -25.42 -5.67
N GLU A 303 -32.33 -25.72 -4.47
CA GLU A 303 -33.55 -26.49 -4.30
C GLU A 303 -34.79 -25.70 -4.74
N GLN A 304 -34.91 -24.41 -4.41
CA GLN A 304 -35.99 -23.55 -4.92
C GLN A 304 -36.01 -23.52 -6.46
N ASP A 305 -34.85 -23.46 -7.10
CA ASP A 305 -34.75 -23.49 -8.55
C ASP A 305 -35.14 -24.85 -9.14
N LYS A 306 -34.75 -25.96 -8.48
CA LYS A 306 -35.24 -27.30 -8.84
C LYS A 306 -36.76 -27.38 -8.74
N PHE A 307 -37.34 -26.93 -7.63
CA PHE A 307 -38.79 -26.92 -7.44
C PHE A 307 -39.51 -26.07 -8.51
N LYS A 308 -38.95 -24.93 -8.89
CA LYS A 308 -39.49 -24.11 -10.00
C LYS A 308 -39.42 -24.86 -11.34
N GLN A 309 -38.30 -25.51 -11.65
CA GLN A 309 -38.16 -26.28 -12.89
C GLN A 309 -39.11 -27.48 -12.95
N GLU A 310 -39.23 -28.23 -11.85
CA GLU A 310 -40.18 -29.36 -11.76
C GLU A 310 -41.62 -28.89 -11.94
N LYS A 311 -42.00 -27.75 -11.35
CA LYS A 311 -43.34 -27.17 -11.52
C LYS A 311 -43.61 -26.73 -12.96
N ILE A 312 -42.61 -26.21 -13.67
CA ILE A 312 -42.72 -25.87 -15.10
C ILE A 312 -42.87 -27.14 -15.95
N GLN A 313 -42.13 -28.21 -15.64
CA GLN A 313 -42.24 -29.48 -16.36
C GLN A 313 -43.56 -30.22 -16.09
N ALA A 314 -44.10 -30.12 -14.88
CA ALA A 314 -45.36 -30.75 -14.49
C ALA A 314 -46.60 -29.96 -15.00
N SER A 315 -46.44 -28.71 -15.44
CA SER A 315 -47.54 -27.95 -15.99
C SER A 315 -47.94 -28.55 -17.35
N PRO A 316 -49.20 -28.96 -17.54
CA PRO A 316 -49.67 -29.51 -18.81
C PRO A 316 -49.37 -28.52 -19.93
N LYS A 317 -48.78 -29.01 -21.03
CA LYS A 317 -48.61 -28.18 -22.21
C LYS A 317 -50.00 -27.68 -22.62
N PRO A 318 -50.19 -26.36 -22.80
CA PRO A 318 -51.45 -25.86 -23.34
C PRO A 318 -51.67 -26.59 -24.66
N ILE A 319 -52.84 -27.22 -24.78
CA ILE A 319 -53.28 -27.87 -26.00
C ILE A 319 -53.37 -26.74 -27.04
N THR A 320 -52.36 -26.64 -27.90
CA THR A 320 -52.38 -25.76 -29.05
C THR A 320 -53.37 -26.33 -30.05
N ASP A 321 -54.64 -25.96 -29.90
CA ASP A 321 -55.66 -26.13 -30.92
C ASP A 321 -55.26 -25.29 -32.13
N THR A 322 -54.56 -25.94 -33.06
CA THR A 322 -54.00 -25.32 -34.28
C THR A 322 -55.04 -25.31 -35.41
N ALA A 323 -56.28 -24.97 -35.09
CA ALA A 323 -57.33 -24.87 -36.10
C ALA A 323 -58.33 -23.76 -35.74
N LEU A 324 -58.54 -22.86 -36.72
CA LEU A 324 -59.54 -21.79 -36.77
C LEU A 324 -59.21 -20.50 -36.04
N THR A 325 -58.58 -19.56 -36.76
CA THR A 325 -59.13 -18.19 -36.91
C THR A 325 -58.41 -17.44 -38.04
N ASN A 326 -58.91 -17.60 -39.26
CA ASN A 326 -58.67 -16.73 -40.41
C ASN A 326 -60.02 -16.10 -40.79
N THR A 327 -60.56 -15.14 -40.01
CA THR A 327 -61.62 -14.24 -40.49
C THR A 327 -61.96 -13.13 -39.49
N ALA A 328 -62.31 -11.95 -40.04
CA ALA A 328 -62.79 -10.71 -39.41
C ALA A 328 -61.70 -9.85 -38.73
N ARG A 329 -61.19 -8.73 -39.27
CA ARG A 329 -61.73 -7.64 -40.12
C ARG A 329 -62.97 -6.94 -39.56
N SER A 330 -62.80 -5.63 -39.29
CA SER A 330 -63.83 -4.58 -39.09
C SER A 330 -64.57 -4.71 -37.76
N THR A 331 -64.78 -3.72 -36.89
CA THR A 331 -65.08 -2.28 -37.05
C THR A 331 -65.18 -1.74 -35.60
N GLY A 332 -64.98 -0.44 -35.37
CA GLY A 332 -65.59 0.20 -34.19
C GLY A 332 -64.70 1.17 -33.42
N THR A 333 -64.68 2.40 -33.89
CA THR A 333 -64.38 3.65 -33.18
C THR A 333 -65.33 3.82 -31.99
N LEU A 334 -64.85 4.12 -30.78
CA LEU A 334 -65.64 4.81 -29.75
C LEU A 334 -64.71 5.61 -28.81
N GLN A 335 -65.19 6.81 -28.49
CA GLN A 335 -64.55 7.91 -27.75
C GLN A 335 -64.46 7.71 -26.23
N ALA A 336 -63.72 8.64 -25.62
CA ALA A 336 -63.92 9.23 -24.28
C ALA A 336 -63.23 8.50 -23.11
N THR A 337 -62.63 9.13 -22.10
CA THR A 337 -62.57 10.55 -21.66
C THR A 337 -61.40 10.65 -20.67
N SER A 338 -60.63 11.74 -20.72
CA SER A 338 -59.48 11.97 -19.84
C SER A 338 -59.88 12.27 -18.39
N ARG A 339 -59.07 11.78 -17.44
CA ARG A 339 -59.00 12.34 -16.07
C ARG A 339 -57.56 12.42 -15.60
N HIS A 340 -57.09 13.67 -15.50
CA HIS A 340 -55.88 14.07 -14.79
C HIS A 340 -55.93 13.63 -13.31
N SER A 341 -54.78 13.25 -12.76
CA SER A 341 -54.57 13.23 -11.31
C SER A 341 -53.13 13.67 -11.00
N TYR A 342 -53.06 14.80 -10.30
CA TYR A 342 -51.90 15.41 -9.64
C TYR A 342 -51.33 14.51 -8.54
N PHE A 343 -50.02 14.57 -8.28
CA PHE A 343 -49.40 14.62 -6.93
C PHE A 343 -47.87 14.85 -7.02
N PRO A 344 -47.19 15.30 -5.94
CA PRO A 344 -46.05 16.22 -5.96
C PRO A 344 -44.76 15.53 -5.47
N PRO A 345 -43.61 16.24 -5.46
CA PRO A 345 -42.35 15.70 -4.94
C PRO A 345 -42.17 15.98 -3.44
N CYS A 346 -41.43 15.10 -2.78
CA CYS A 346 -40.57 15.39 -1.63
C CYS A 346 -39.23 14.70 -1.85
#